data_AF-A0A530A546-F1
#
_entry.id   AF-A0A530A546-F1
#
_cell.length_a   1.000
_cell.length_b   1.000
_cell.length_c   1.000
_cell.angle_alpha   90.00
_cell.angle_beta   90.00
_cell.angle_gamma   90.00
#
_symmetry.space_group_name_H-M   'P 1'
#
loop_
_entity.id
_entity.type
_entity.pdbx_description
1 polymer ?
#
loop_
_entity_poly.entity_id
_entity_poly.type
_entity_poly.pdbx_seq_one_letter_code
_entity_poly.pdbx_strand_id
1 'polypeptide(L)'
;MDYFAGGRFTYDWTSHHLNLWEEFLRDKIDTATAVLEIGSFEGRSALFFLQFLPKSRITCVDSFQGSEEHVERGSKYESDMVEVERRFDQNLEPFGDRVDKHRGDSVVVLPALAAEQRLYDVVYVDGDHSAASTYTDARLGWDLLDNDGVMILDDYRWGTRLPAAKRPAAGIEAFLRQIAGEFELLHRDQQVIIRKSRIVATKSFTIAGRDIGELAGGALSPPLVSFVVINWNYGRYVGATIDSIRRQDYPHFECIVINNGSTDDSAEVIAQHVEGDPRFRVETLAQNHGQLGAALWALDKVNGGFVTFVDADDVLFDNYASMHIQVHMALRRNVGFTSANVAEMDSTGKTLTASYSQLRLNMPDAKRGLRGEQTVLRLPTVSPSQYRLLDANTATIPRRHIGWLWA
;
A
#
# COMPACT_ATOMS: atom_id res chain seq x y z
N MET A 1 -12.36 29.52 1.50
CA MET A 1 -11.78 30.17 0.29
C MET A 1 -12.85 30.16 -0.79
N ASP A 2 -12.77 31.03 -1.80
CA ASP A 2 -13.59 30.85 -3.01
C ASP A 2 -12.87 29.87 -3.95
N TYR A 3 -13.15 28.57 -3.79
CA TYR A 3 -12.55 27.49 -4.59
C TYR A 3 -12.92 27.54 -6.06
N PHE A 4 -13.87 28.38 -6.46
CA PHE A 4 -14.41 28.40 -7.81
C PHE A 4 -14.17 29.74 -8.52
N ALA A 5 -13.37 30.63 -7.91
CA ALA A 5 -13.02 31.92 -8.48
C ALA A 5 -12.41 31.75 -9.89
N GLY A 6 -13.11 32.29 -10.91
CA GLY A 6 -12.69 32.23 -12.31
C GLY A 6 -13.25 31.06 -13.12
N GLY A 7 -13.90 30.07 -12.48
CA GLY A 7 -14.55 28.96 -13.18
C GLY A 7 -15.91 29.34 -13.78
N ARG A 8 -16.27 28.70 -14.88
CA ARG A 8 -17.54 28.86 -15.60
C ARG A 8 -18.38 27.61 -15.40
N PHE A 9 -19.47 27.75 -14.66
CA PHE A 9 -20.37 26.65 -14.31
C PHE A 9 -21.81 27.03 -14.58
N THR A 10 -22.60 26.07 -15.05
CA THR A 10 -24.06 26.22 -15.18
C THR A 10 -24.81 25.73 -13.96
N TYR A 11 -24.21 24.83 -13.18
CA TYR A 11 -24.81 24.28 -11.97
C TYR A 11 -23.85 24.31 -10.78
N ASP A 12 -24.42 24.42 -9.58
CA ASP A 12 -23.69 24.28 -8.33
C ASP A 12 -24.30 23.17 -7.48
N TRP A 13 -23.78 21.96 -7.67
CA TRP A 13 -24.12 20.79 -6.86
C TRP A 13 -23.01 20.44 -5.86
N THR A 14 -21.85 21.08 -5.94
CA THR A 14 -20.68 20.70 -5.13
C THR A 14 -20.51 21.57 -3.88
N SER A 15 -20.85 22.87 -3.92
CA SER A 15 -20.44 23.82 -2.86
C SER A 15 -20.94 23.44 -1.45
N HIS A 16 -22.10 22.78 -1.37
CA HIS A 16 -22.72 22.44 -0.10
C HIS A 16 -22.06 21.22 0.59
N HIS A 17 -21.20 20.49 -0.11
CA HIS A 17 -20.43 19.36 0.43
C HIS A 17 -19.02 19.74 0.88
N LEU A 18 -18.51 20.93 0.53
CA LEU A 18 -17.09 21.24 0.71
C LEU A 18 -16.62 21.20 2.17
N ASN A 19 -17.41 21.72 3.11
CA ASN A 19 -17.06 21.68 4.53
C ASN A 19 -16.83 20.24 5.04
N LEU A 20 -17.61 19.29 4.53
CA LEU A 20 -17.50 17.87 4.85
C LEU A 20 -16.22 17.29 4.27
N TRP A 21 -15.91 17.62 3.01
CA TRP A 21 -14.70 17.15 2.34
C TRP A 21 -13.43 17.74 2.99
N GLU A 22 -13.46 19.02 3.36
CA GLU A 22 -12.37 19.67 4.10
C GLU A 22 -12.07 18.98 5.43
N GLU A 23 -13.10 18.49 6.13
CA GLU A 23 -12.92 17.75 7.39
C GLU A 23 -12.15 16.44 7.17
N PHE A 24 -12.58 15.63 6.20
CA PHE A 24 -12.03 14.28 5.99
C PHE A 24 -10.76 14.22 5.15
N LEU A 25 -10.40 15.31 4.46
CA LEU A 25 -9.21 15.38 3.60
C LEU A 25 -8.12 16.32 4.15
N ARG A 26 -8.33 16.91 5.34
CA ARG A 26 -7.39 17.87 5.95
C ARG A 26 -5.98 17.30 6.14
N ASP A 27 -5.87 16.02 6.48
CA ASP A 27 -4.60 15.32 6.66
C ASP A 27 -3.79 15.16 5.35
N LYS A 28 -4.43 15.40 4.19
CA LYS A 28 -3.83 15.24 2.85
C LYS A 28 -3.36 16.54 2.20
N ILE A 29 -3.54 17.70 2.83
CA ILE A 29 -3.20 19.02 2.25
C ILE A 29 -1.72 19.11 1.85
N ASP A 30 -0.83 18.60 2.72
CA ASP A 30 0.62 18.69 2.52
C ASP A 30 1.23 17.49 1.77
N THR A 31 0.40 16.53 1.35
CA THR A 31 0.85 15.31 0.67
C THR A 31 0.66 15.40 -0.84
N ALA A 32 1.52 14.69 -1.58
CA ALA A 32 1.32 14.48 -3.02
C ALA A 32 0.18 13.46 -3.23
N THR A 33 -1.06 13.98 -3.20
CA THR A 33 -2.29 13.19 -3.21
C THR A 33 -2.74 12.88 -4.63
N ALA A 34 -2.95 11.61 -4.96
CA ALA A 34 -3.58 11.21 -6.22
C ALA A 34 -5.10 11.10 -6.03
N VAL A 35 -5.86 11.81 -6.86
CA VAL A 35 -7.33 11.84 -6.82
C VAL A 35 -7.88 11.20 -8.11
N LEU A 36 -8.86 10.31 -7.97
CA LEU A 36 -9.68 9.81 -9.07
C LEU A 36 -11.09 10.37 -8.93
N GLU A 37 -11.59 10.96 -10.00
CA GLU A 37 -12.97 11.43 -10.12
C GLU A 37 -13.66 10.68 -11.27
N ILE A 38 -14.83 10.13 -10.98
CA ILE A 38 -15.68 9.44 -11.95
C ILE A 38 -16.97 10.26 -12.05
N GLY A 39 -17.25 10.78 -13.25
CA GLY A 39 -18.28 11.80 -13.46
C GLY A 39 -17.76 13.18 -13.12
N SER A 40 -17.21 13.87 -14.11
CA SER A 40 -16.49 15.12 -13.96
C SER A 40 -17.31 16.34 -14.39
N PHE A 41 -18.27 16.16 -15.30
CA PHE A 41 -19.14 17.21 -15.83
C PHE A 41 -18.35 18.49 -16.19
N GLU A 42 -18.63 19.65 -15.59
CA GLU A 42 -17.92 20.92 -15.83
C GLU A 42 -16.63 21.10 -15.00
N GLY A 43 -16.24 20.10 -14.20
CA GLY A 43 -14.98 20.08 -13.44
C GLY A 43 -15.02 20.83 -12.10
N ARG A 44 -16.21 21.06 -11.53
CA ARG A 44 -16.37 21.84 -10.29
C ARG A 44 -15.72 21.13 -9.09
N SER A 45 -16.02 19.85 -8.89
CA SER A 45 -15.40 18.99 -7.88
C SER A 45 -13.89 18.84 -8.09
N ALA A 46 -13.46 18.62 -9.33
CA ALA A 46 -12.03 18.60 -9.68
C ALA A 46 -11.29 19.88 -9.25
N LEU A 47 -11.91 21.05 -9.50
CA LEU A 47 -11.35 22.34 -9.11
C LEU A 47 -11.19 22.47 -7.60
N PHE A 48 -12.15 21.98 -6.82
CA PHE A 48 -12.01 21.89 -5.36
C PHE A 48 -10.79 21.06 -4.96
N PHE A 49 -10.66 19.83 -5.48
CA PHE A 49 -9.54 18.95 -5.10
C PHE A 49 -8.18 19.56 -5.44
N LEU A 50 -8.06 20.21 -6.60
CA LEU A 50 -6.81 20.83 -7.05
C LEU A 50 -6.42 22.06 -6.22
N GLN A 51 -7.41 22.84 -5.75
CA GLN A 51 -7.17 24.02 -4.92
C GLN A 51 -6.98 23.69 -3.43
N PHE A 52 -7.82 22.81 -2.88
CA PHE A 52 -7.75 22.41 -1.48
C PHE A 52 -6.51 21.54 -1.19
N LEU A 53 -6.12 20.68 -2.14
CA LEU A 53 -4.93 19.84 -2.06
C LEU A 53 -3.88 20.36 -3.06
N PRO A 54 -3.07 21.38 -2.71
CA PRO A 54 -2.26 22.11 -3.68
C PRO A 54 -1.16 21.26 -4.35
N LYS A 55 -0.78 20.12 -3.76
CA LYS A 55 0.19 19.17 -4.32
C LYS A 55 -0.46 17.97 -5.03
N SER A 56 -1.78 17.99 -5.19
CA SER A 56 -2.51 16.87 -5.80
C SER A 56 -2.33 16.79 -7.31
N ARG A 57 -2.53 15.58 -7.84
CA ARG A 57 -2.87 15.33 -9.24
C ARG A 57 -4.23 14.66 -9.29
N ILE A 58 -5.04 14.98 -10.27
CA ILE A 58 -6.37 14.41 -10.44
C ILE A 58 -6.50 13.69 -11.79
N THR A 59 -7.20 12.57 -11.77
CA THR A 59 -7.62 11.83 -12.95
C THR A 59 -9.13 11.93 -13.05
N CYS A 60 -9.60 12.55 -14.12
CA CYS A 60 -11.01 12.82 -14.38
C CYS A 60 -11.50 11.85 -15.45
N VAL A 61 -12.51 11.04 -15.12
CA VAL A 61 -13.10 10.04 -16.02
C VAL A 61 -14.54 10.42 -16.29
N ASP A 62 -14.86 10.76 -17.53
CA ASP A 62 -16.22 11.13 -17.95
C ASP A 62 -16.43 10.77 -19.43
N SER A 63 -17.64 10.34 -19.79
CA SER A 63 -17.98 10.06 -21.18
C SER A 63 -18.22 11.33 -22.00
N PHE A 64 -18.63 12.42 -21.33
CA PHE A 64 -19.19 13.64 -21.90
C PHE A 64 -20.33 13.35 -22.89
N GLN A 65 -21.11 12.30 -22.63
CA GLN A 65 -22.30 11.94 -23.42
C GLN A 65 -23.62 12.22 -22.67
N GLY A 66 -23.54 12.53 -21.37
CA GLY A 66 -24.70 12.70 -20.50
C GLY A 66 -25.32 11.37 -20.06
N SER A 67 -26.20 11.42 -19.06
CA SER A 67 -27.01 10.30 -18.57
C SER A 67 -28.46 10.38 -19.08
N GLU A 68 -29.32 9.41 -18.76
CA GLU A 68 -30.77 9.43 -19.12
C GLU A 68 -31.42 10.80 -18.78
N GLU A 69 -30.95 11.46 -17.73
CA GLU A 69 -31.46 12.74 -17.24
C GLU A 69 -31.07 13.93 -18.12
N HIS A 70 -30.00 13.83 -18.91
CA HIS A 70 -29.55 14.88 -19.83
C HIS A 70 -30.12 14.72 -21.25
N VAL A 71 -30.59 13.52 -21.59
CA VAL A 71 -30.94 13.14 -22.97
C VAL A 71 -32.46 13.10 -23.22
N GLU A 72 -33.29 13.04 -22.16
CA GLU A 72 -34.75 13.05 -22.33
C GLU A 72 -35.30 14.41 -22.84
N ARG A 73 -36.24 14.33 -23.80
CA ARG A 73 -36.88 15.49 -24.44
C ARG A 73 -37.74 16.25 -23.41
N GLY A 74 -37.23 17.38 -22.90
CA GLY A 74 -37.83 18.15 -21.80
C GLY A 74 -37.02 18.16 -20.50
N SER A 75 -35.80 17.62 -20.52
CA SER A 75 -34.85 17.71 -19.42
C SER A 75 -34.62 19.17 -18.98
N LYS A 76 -34.44 19.37 -17.67
CA LYS A 76 -34.08 20.65 -17.06
C LYS A 76 -32.57 20.93 -17.12
N TYR A 77 -31.79 20.00 -17.66
CA TYR A 77 -30.34 20.00 -17.65
C TYR A 77 -29.77 20.33 -19.04
N GLU A 78 -28.53 20.84 -19.08
CA GLU A 78 -27.83 21.17 -20.32
C GLU A 78 -27.79 19.95 -21.25
N SER A 79 -28.32 20.11 -22.46
CA SER A 79 -28.35 19.04 -23.48
C SER A 79 -27.12 19.05 -24.39
N ASP A 80 -26.33 20.13 -24.36
CA ASP A 80 -25.10 20.25 -25.14
C ASP A 80 -23.88 19.79 -24.32
N MET A 81 -23.64 18.48 -24.33
CA MET A 81 -22.51 17.88 -23.61
C MET A 81 -21.14 18.25 -24.22
N VAL A 82 -21.10 18.74 -25.47
CA VAL A 82 -19.86 19.27 -26.08
C VAL A 82 -19.48 20.57 -25.40
N GLU A 83 -20.47 21.42 -25.12
CA GLU A 83 -20.26 22.66 -24.38
C GLU A 83 -19.88 22.41 -22.91
N VAL A 84 -20.45 21.39 -22.27
CA VAL A 84 -20.04 20.93 -20.93
C VAL A 84 -18.56 20.53 -20.93
N GLU A 85 -18.14 19.68 -21.87
CA GLU A 85 -16.74 19.27 -22.02
C GLU A 85 -15.81 20.46 -22.25
N ARG A 86 -16.24 21.43 -23.06
CA ARG A 86 -15.48 22.66 -23.30
C ARG A 86 -15.31 23.50 -22.04
N ARG A 87 -16.32 23.58 -21.18
CA ARG A 87 -16.23 24.28 -19.89
C ARG A 87 -15.31 23.54 -18.92
N PHE A 88 -15.38 22.21 -18.86
CA PHE A 88 -14.43 21.39 -18.10
C PHE A 88 -12.98 21.72 -18.49
N ASP A 89 -12.68 21.69 -19.78
CA ASP A 89 -11.32 21.96 -20.28
C ASP A 89 -10.86 23.38 -19.91
N GLN A 90 -11.74 24.38 -20.03
CA GLN A 90 -11.43 25.76 -19.66
C GLN A 90 -11.22 25.98 -18.16
N ASN A 91 -12.02 25.30 -17.33
CA ASN A 91 -11.95 25.45 -15.88
C ASN A 91 -10.66 24.83 -15.32
N LEU A 92 -10.16 23.76 -15.95
CA LEU A 92 -9.00 23.01 -15.48
C LEU A 92 -7.69 23.34 -16.21
N GLU A 93 -7.74 24.08 -17.33
CA GLU A 93 -6.56 24.55 -18.08
C GLU A 93 -5.44 25.11 -17.18
N PRO A 94 -5.72 25.96 -16.15
CA PRO A 94 -4.66 26.55 -15.33
C PRO A 94 -3.82 25.53 -14.53
N PHE A 95 -4.28 24.30 -14.38
CA PHE A 95 -3.61 23.25 -13.59
C PHE A 95 -2.70 22.35 -14.43
N GLY A 96 -2.74 22.45 -15.76
CA GLY A 96 -1.80 21.81 -16.67
C GLY A 96 -1.61 20.31 -16.41
N ASP A 97 -0.36 19.91 -16.16
CA ASP A 97 0.03 18.49 -15.98
C ASP A 97 -0.54 17.82 -14.73
N ARG A 98 -1.18 18.59 -13.83
CA ARG A 98 -1.86 18.04 -12.66
C ARG A 98 -3.20 17.40 -12.99
N VAL A 99 -3.71 17.58 -14.20
CA VAL A 99 -5.01 17.07 -14.65
C VAL A 99 -4.81 16.04 -15.75
N ASP A 100 -5.33 14.84 -15.52
CA ASP A 100 -5.31 13.72 -16.46
C ASP A 100 -6.75 13.37 -16.86
N LYS A 101 -7.19 13.82 -18.03
CA LYS A 101 -8.56 13.67 -18.53
C LYS A 101 -8.69 12.40 -19.38
N HIS A 102 -9.62 11.53 -19.01
CA HIS A 102 -9.99 10.34 -19.77
C HIS A 102 -11.44 10.46 -20.25
N ARG A 103 -11.60 10.66 -21.55
CA ARG A 103 -12.92 10.66 -22.19
C ARG A 103 -13.34 9.22 -22.51
N GLY A 104 -14.31 8.68 -21.79
CA GLY A 104 -14.82 7.32 -22.00
C GLY A 104 -15.67 6.81 -20.86
N ASP A 105 -16.28 5.64 -21.07
CA ASP A 105 -17.02 4.93 -20.04
C ASP A 105 -16.06 4.41 -18.95
N SER A 106 -16.44 4.60 -17.68
CA SER A 106 -15.67 4.13 -16.52
C SER A 106 -15.39 2.62 -16.58
N VAL A 107 -16.30 1.82 -17.15
CA VAL A 107 -16.10 0.36 -17.29
C VAL A 107 -14.99 -0.01 -18.28
N VAL A 108 -14.56 0.93 -19.12
CA VAL A 108 -13.42 0.76 -20.04
C VAL A 108 -12.17 1.43 -19.48
N VAL A 109 -12.31 2.65 -18.97
CA VAL A 109 -11.18 3.46 -18.50
C VAL A 109 -10.59 2.90 -17.20
N LEU A 110 -11.41 2.59 -16.19
CA LEU A 110 -10.91 2.18 -14.88
C LEU A 110 -10.10 0.87 -14.94
N PRO A 111 -10.50 -0.18 -15.69
CA PRO A 111 -9.66 -1.36 -15.88
C PRO A 111 -8.33 -1.07 -16.60
N ALA A 112 -8.31 -0.12 -17.55
CA ALA A 112 -7.06 0.29 -18.20
C ALA A 112 -6.12 0.99 -17.20
N LEU A 113 -6.64 1.89 -16.36
CA LEU A 113 -5.89 2.51 -15.27
C LEU A 113 -5.38 1.47 -14.24
N ALA A 114 -6.17 0.42 -13.99
CA ALA A 114 -5.76 -0.69 -13.13
C ALA A 114 -4.63 -1.52 -13.77
N ALA A 115 -4.68 -1.76 -15.09
CA ALA A 115 -3.63 -2.42 -15.85
C ALA A 115 -2.35 -1.58 -15.90
N GLU A 116 -2.47 -0.25 -15.95
CA GLU A 116 -1.39 0.72 -15.71
C GLU A 116 -0.99 0.84 -14.24
N GLN A 117 -1.58 0.02 -13.38
CA GLN A 117 -1.10 -0.17 -12.03
C GLN A 117 -1.26 1.08 -11.14
N ARG A 118 -2.19 1.97 -11.48
CA ARG A 118 -2.47 3.24 -10.79
C ARG A 118 -3.22 3.00 -9.48
N LEU A 119 -2.97 3.87 -8.51
CA LEU A 119 -3.62 3.88 -7.20
C LEU A 119 -3.88 5.32 -6.76
N TYR A 120 -4.99 5.53 -6.06
CA TYR A 120 -5.46 6.84 -5.65
C TYR A 120 -5.66 6.91 -4.14
N ASP A 121 -5.34 8.06 -3.57
CA ASP A 121 -5.51 8.36 -2.15
C ASP A 121 -6.95 8.87 -1.86
N VAL A 122 -7.63 9.36 -2.89
CA VAL A 122 -9.04 9.79 -2.87
C VAL A 122 -9.74 9.28 -4.14
N VAL A 123 -10.92 8.70 -3.98
CA VAL A 123 -11.82 8.35 -5.10
C VAL A 123 -13.17 9.03 -4.88
N TYR A 124 -13.60 9.84 -5.83
CA TYR A 124 -14.92 10.49 -5.84
C TYR A 124 -15.75 9.87 -6.97
N VAL A 125 -16.95 9.40 -6.63
CA VAL A 125 -17.88 8.74 -7.55
C VAL A 125 -19.16 9.56 -7.63
N ASP A 126 -19.39 10.15 -8.79
CA ASP A 126 -20.50 11.05 -9.12
C ASP A 126 -20.90 10.87 -10.59
N GLY A 127 -21.10 9.60 -10.97
CA GLY A 127 -21.39 9.16 -12.34
C GLY A 127 -22.89 9.11 -12.65
N ASP A 128 -23.32 8.02 -13.27
CA ASP A 128 -24.74 7.80 -13.58
C ASP A 128 -25.58 7.43 -12.32
N HIS A 129 -26.86 7.77 -12.34
CA HIS A 129 -27.76 7.59 -11.20
C HIS A 129 -28.42 6.20 -11.13
N SER A 130 -28.16 5.32 -12.09
CA SER A 130 -28.67 3.95 -12.02
C SER A 130 -27.90 3.14 -10.97
N ALA A 131 -28.60 2.26 -10.26
CA ALA A 131 -28.00 1.44 -9.21
C ALA A 131 -26.86 0.55 -9.74
N ALA A 132 -26.95 0.11 -11.01
CA ALA A 132 -25.95 -0.75 -11.63
C ALA A 132 -24.67 0.01 -11.96
N SER A 133 -24.78 1.21 -12.54
CA SER A 133 -23.63 2.07 -12.85
C SER A 133 -22.93 2.48 -11.56
N THR A 134 -23.66 3.00 -10.57
CA THR A 134 -23.07 3.43 -9.29
C THR A 134 -22.34 2.28 -8.57
N TYR A 135 -22.92 1.07 -8.55
CA TYR A 135 -22.25 -0.11 -7.99
C TYR A 135 -20.94 -0.43 -8.74
N THR A 136 -20.98 -0.38 -10.07
CA THR A 136 -19.83 -0.70 -10.92
C THR A 136 -18.71 0.30 -10.73
N ASP A 137 -19.02 1.60 -10.73
CA ASP A 137 -18.06 2.68 -10.49
C ASP A 137 -17.45 2.59 -9.11
N ALA A 138 -18.26 2.38 -8.07
CA ALA A 138 -17.78 2.19 -6.71
C ALA A 138 -16.86 0.97 -6.62
N ARG A 139 -17.23 -0.16 -7.25
CA ARG A 139 -16.44 -1.39 -7.21
C ARG A 139 -15.10 -1.24 -7.93
N LEU A 140 -15.08 -0.67 -9.14
CA LEU A 140 -13.86 -0.46 -9.92
C LEU A 140 -12.97 0.61 -9.29
N GLY A 141 -13.58 1.70 -8.80
CA GLY A 141 -12.89 2.73 -8.02
C GLY A 141 -12.28 2.16 -6.74
N TRP A 142 -12.94 1.20 -6.08
CA TRP A 142 -12.44 0.56 -4.86
C TRP A 142 -11.15 -0.23 -5.09
N ASP A 143 -11.02 -0.89 -6.24
CA ASP A 143 -9.79 -1.61 -6.61
C ASP A 143 -8.62 -0.64 -6.87
N LEU A 144 -8.93 0.58 -7.30
CA LEU A 144 -7.96 1.66 -7.55
C LEU A 144 -7.68 2.50 -6.29
N LEU A 145 -8.46 2.36 -5.22
CA LEU A 145 -8.27 3.08 -3.97
C LEU A 145 -7.15 2.44 -3.12
N ASP A 146 -6.14 3.23 -2.77
CA ASP A 146 -5.04 2.84 -1.89
C ASP A 146 -5.54 2.60 -0.46
N ASN A 147 -4.75 1.88 0.35
CA ASN A 147 -5.09 1.65 1.75
C ASN A 147 -5.10 2.96 2.54
N ASP A 148 -6.04 3.09 3.48
CA ASP A 148 -6.34 4.34 4.20
C ASP A 148 -6.82 5.49 3.27
N GLY A 149 -7.05 5.20 1.98
CA GLY A 149 -7.67 6.12 1.04
C GLY A 149 -9.13 6.40 1.40
N VAL A 150 -9.61 7.57 0.99
CA VAL A 150 -10.99 8.01 1.22
C VAL A 150 -11.79 7.85 -0.05
N MET A 151 -12.94 7.19 0.03
CA MET A 151 -13.90 7.13 -1.06
C MET A 151 -15.14 7.94 -0.68
N ILE A 152 -15.57 8.79 -1.61
CA ILE A 152 -16.77 9.62 -1.51
C ILE A 152 -17.73 9.14 -2.60
N LEU A 153 -18.89 8.64 -2.19
CA LEU A 153 -19.96 8.17 -3.06
C LEU A 153 -21.08 9.21 -3.01
N ASP A 154 -21.35 9.87 -4.13
CA ASP A 154 -22.33 10.94 -4.20
C ASP A 154 -23.77 10.43 -4.34
N ASP A 155 -24.73 11.34 -4.17
CA ASP A 155 -26.16 11.15 -4.47
C ASP A 155 -26.86 10.00 -3.73
N TYR A 156 -26.39 9.70 -2.52
CA TYR A 156 -26.96 8.64 -1.69
C TYR A 156 -28.44 8.84 -1.37
N ARG A 157 -28.90 10.09 -1.24
CA ARG A 157 -30.32 10.43 -1.01
C ARG A 157 -31.05 10.89 -2.27
N TRP A 158 -30.43 10.78 -3.43
CA TRP A 158 -31.04 11.20 -4.67
C TRP A 158 -32.23 10.32 -5.06
N GLY A 159 -33.25 10.94 -5.68
CA GLY A 159 -34.33 10.22 -6.32
C GLY A 159 -35.17 9.32 -5.40
N THR A 160 -35.33 9.64 -4.11
CA THR A 160 -36.02 8.76 -3.12
C THR A 160 -37.39 8.22 -3.55
N ARG A 161 -38.10 8.91 -4.45
CA ARG A 161 -39.41 8.51 -5.00
C ARG A 161 -39.33 7.55 -6.20
N LEU A 162 -38.15 7.32 -6.76
CA LEU A 162 -37.91 6.44 -7.91
C LEU A 162 -37.75 4.97 -7.48
N PRO A 163 -37.94 4.01 -8.40
CA PRO A 163 -37.65 2.60 -8.16
C PRO A 163 -36.18 2.39 -7.76
N ALA A 164 -35.91 1.38 -6.93
CA ALA A 164 -34.55 1.13 -6.40
C ALA A 164 -33.48 0.97 -7.48
N ALA A 165 -33.79 0.37 -8.63
CA ALA A 165 -32.84 0.20 -9.74
C ALA A 165 -32.39 1.52 -10.39
N LYS A 166 -33.16 2.60 -10.24
CA LYS A 166 -32.87 3.94 -10.77
C LYS A 166 -32.36 4.89 -9.68
N ARG A 167 -31.74 4.38 -8.61
CA ARG A 167 -31.21 5.21 -7.52
C ARG A 167 -29.79 4.79 -7.15
N PRO A 168 -28.85 5.74 -6.97
CA PRO A 168 -27.49 5.46 -6.52
C PRO A 168 -27.44 4.68 -5.21
N ALA A 169 -28.33 5.03 -4.28
CA ALA A 169 -28.46 4.41 -2.97
C ALA A 169 -28.47 2.87 -3.01
N ALA A 170 -29.20 2.27 -3.96
CA ALA A 170 -29.28 0.82 -4.04
C ALA A 170 -27.96 0.17 -4.51
N GLY A 171 -27.25 0.83 -5.43
CA GLY A 171 -25.92 0.42 -5.88
C GLY A 171 -24.88 0.56 -4.78
N ILE A 172 -24.88 1.71 -4.09
CA ILE A 172 -24.01 1.99 -2.94
C ILE A 172 -24.22 0.94 -1.84
N GLU A 173 -25.46 0.65 -1.46
CA GLU A 173 -25.74 -0.37 -0.43
C GLU A 173 -25.27 -1.78 -0.86
N ALA A 174 -25.44 -2.15 -2.13
CA ALA A 174 -24.95 -3.43 -2.64
C ALA A 174 -23.42 -3.51 -2.57
N PHE A 175 -22.74 -2.43 -2.95
CA PHE A 175 -21.28 -2.31 -2.87
C PHE A 175 -20.79 -2.40 -1.42
N LEU A 176 -21.33 -1.60 -0.50
CA LEU A 176 -20.94 -1.61 0.91
C LEU A 176 -21.15 -2.99 1.57
N ARG A 177 -22.21 -3.72 1.19
CA ARG A 177 -22.41 -5.10 1.66
C ARG A 177 -21.34 -6.06 1.14
N GLN A 178 -20.88 -5.88 -0.10
CA GLN A 178 -19.85 -6.73 -0.69
C GLN A 178 -18.51 -6.55 0.01
N ILE A 179 -18.14 -5.30 0.31
CA ILE A 179 -16.88 -4.97 0.99
C ILE A 179 -17.05 -4.89 2.51
N ALA A 180 -18.08 -5.54 3.07
CA ALA A 180 -18.41 -5.43 4.47
C ALA A 180 -17.22 -5.79 5.36
N GLY A 181 -16.82 -4.82 6.18
CA GLY A 181 -15.67 -4.90 7.06
C GLY A 181 -14.36 -4.36 6.46
N GLU A 182 -14.24 -4.22 5.16
CA GLU A 182 -13.03 -3.66 4.53
C GLU A 182 -12.97 -2.12 4.63
N PHE A 183 -13.87 -1.49 5.38
CA PHE A 183 -13.96 -0.04 5.48
C PHE A 183 -14.43 0.48 6.84
N GLU A 184 -13.99 1.71 7.16
CA GLU A 184 -14.50 2.56 8.23
C GLU A 184 -15.54 3.51 7.64
N LEU A 185 -16.75 3.55 8.20
CA LEU A 185 -17.78 4.51 7.80
C LEU A 185 -17.49 5.86 8.45
N LEU A 186 -17.18 6.87 7.64
CA LEU A 186 -16.89 8.23 8.11
C LEU A 186 -18.14 9.11 8.12
N HIS A 187 -18.97 8.99 7.08
CA HIS A 187 -20.18 9.80 6.93
C HIS A 187 -21.26 9.07 6.12
N ARG A 188 -22.53 9.33 6.44
CA ARG A 188 -23.70 8.81 5.71
C ARG A 188 -24.88 9.75 5.82
N ASP A 189 -25.04 10.61 4.82
CA ASP A 189 -26.25 11.42 4.64
C ASP A 189 -26.56 11.64 3.15
N GLN A 190 -26.40 12.85 2.60
CA GLN A 190 -26.49 13.08 1.16
C GLN A 190 -25.40 12.31 0.40
N GLN A 191 -24.25 12.12 1.04
CA GLN A 191 -23.11 11.35 0.54
C GLN A 191 -22.78 10.21 1.50
N VAL A 192 -22.15 9.17 0.98
CA VAL A 192 -21.48 8.16 1.79
C VAL A 192 -19.98 8.35 1.67
N ILE A 193 -19.31 8.56 2.80
CA ILE A 193 -17.85 8.67 2.86
C ILE A 193 -17.33 7.51 3.68
N ILE A 194 -16.41 6.75 3.08
CA ILE A 194 -15.76 5.60 3.71
C ILE A 194 -14.25 5.72 3.59
N ARG A 195 -13.54 5.15 4.55
CA ARG A 195 -12.09 4.98 4.47
C ARG A 195 -11.77 3.51 4.31
N LYS A 196 -10.88 3.18 3.36
CA LYS A 196 -10.43 1.80 3.14
C LYS A 196 -9.66 1.30 4.35
N SER A 197 -10.26 0.37 5.08
CA SER A 197 -9.65 -0.28 6.23
C SER A 197 -8.72 -1.37 5.74
N ARG A 198 -7.55 -1.46 6.36
CA ARG A 198 -6.56 -2.47 6.03
C ARG A 198 -6.95 -3.90 6.40
N ILE A 199 -7.99 -4.09 7.21
CA ILE A 199 -8.32 -5.37 7.80
C ILE A 199 -9.83 -5.51 7.87
N VAL A 200 -10.40 -6.43 7.07
CA VAL A 200 -11.32 -7.41 7.64
C VAL A 200 -10.96 -8.80 7.17
N ALA A 201 -10.67 -9.63 8.17
CA ALA A 201 -10.66 -11.07 8.08
C ALA A 201 -12.09 -11.58 7.83
N THR A 202 -12.50 -11.71 6.57
CA THR A 202 -13.68 -12.54 6.20
C THR A 202 -13.44 -13.43 4.99
N LYS A 203 -12.31 -13.29 4.28
CA LYS A 203 -11.80 -14.32 3.38
C LYS A 203 -10.52 -14.90 4.00
N SER A 204 -10.51 -16.21 4.16
CA SER A 204 -9.40 -17.01 4.71
C SER A 204 -8.10 -16.64 4.00
N PHE A 205 -7.31 -15.77 4.61
CA PHE A 205 -5.97 -15.47 4.18
C PHE A 205 -5.05 -16.46 4.85
N THR A 206 -4.27 -17.19 4.06
CA THR A 206 -3.28 -18.12 4.59
C THR A 206 -1.90 -17.48 4.61
N ILE A 207 -1.19 -17.56 5.74
CA ILE A 207 0.26 -17.33 5.82
C ILE A 207 0.91 -18.70 5.98
N ALA A 208 1.87 -19.05 5.12
CA ALA A 208 2.54 -20.36 5.13
C ALA A 208 1.55 -21.55 5.15
N GLY A 209 0.42 -21.43 4.43
CA GLY A 209 -0.62 -22.46 4.36
C GLY A 209 -1.58 -22.53 5.56
N ARG A 210 -1.50 -21.60 6.53
CA ARG A 210 -2.38 -21.56 7.71
C ARG A 210 -3.28 -20.34 7.73
N ASP A 211 -4.55 -20.55 8.03
CA ASP A 211 -5.58 -19.50 8.08
C ASP A 211 -5.29 -18.47 9.18
N ILE A 212 -5.44 -17.19 8.86
CA ILE A 212 -5.16 -16.09 9.81
C ILE A 212 -6.09 -16.11 11.04
N GLY A 213 -7.28 -16.71 10.94
CA GLY A 213 -8.19 -16.96 12.06
C GLY A 213 -7.65 -17.99 13.05
N GLU A 214 -6.85 -18.96 12.60
CA GLU A 214 -6.10 -19.86 13.48
C GLU A 214 -5.00 -19.12 14.26
N LEU A 215 -4.45 -18.04 13.68
CA LEU A 215 -3.46 -17.17 14.34
C LEU A 215 -4.13 -16.19 15.32
N ALA A 216 -5.37 -15.78 15.05
CA ALA A 216 -6.13 -14.80 15.83
C ALA A 216 -6.81 -15.37 17.09
N GLY A 217 -6.90 -16.70 17.22
CA GLY A 217 -7.47 -17.38 18.40
C GLY A 217 -6.57 -17.40 19.64
N GLY A 218 -5.33 -16.91 19.53
CA GLY A 218 -4.41 -16.70 20.64
C GLY A 218 -4.14 -15.21 20.88
N ALA A 219 -3.59 -14.87 22.04
CA ALA A 219 -2.98 -13.55 22.25
C ALA A 219 -2.11 -13.21 21.03
N LEU A 220 -2.29 -12.02 20.42
CA LEU A 220 -1.56 -11.55 19.24
C LEU A 220 -0.09 -11.94 19.31
N SER A 221 0.32 -12.97 18.56
CA SER A 221 1.71 -13.39 18.50
C SER A 221 2.39 -12.68 17.32
N PRO A 222 3.62 -12.18 17.50
CA PRO A 222 4.35 -11.52 16.42
C PRO A 222 4.64 -12.52 15.29
N PRO A 223 4.73 -12.12 14.01
CA PRO A 223 4.93 -13.06 12.90
C PRO A 223 6.23 -13.87 12.99
N LEU A 224 6.26 -15.11 12.52
CA LEU A 224 7.49 -15.91 12.52
C LEU A 224 8.46 -15.41 11.43
N VAL A 225 9.70 -15.10 11.84
CA VAL A 225 10.82 -14.77 10.94
C VAL A 225 11.71 -16.01 10.76
N SER A 226 12.01 -16.38 9.53
CA SER A 226 12.96 -17.44 9.20
C SER A 226 14.27 -16.84 8.70
N PHE A 227 15.32 -17.00 9.50
CA PHE A 227 16.69 -16.74 9.06
C PHE A 227 17.22 -17.95 8.31
N VAL A 228 17.86 -17.72 7.17
CA VAL A 228 18.54 -18.75 6.39
C VAL A 228 20.01 -18.39 6.26
N VAL A 229 20.88 -19.23 6.82
CA VAL A 229 22.33 -19.09 6.71
C VAL A 229 22.85 -20.21 5.82
N ILE A 230 23.48 -19.87 4.71
CA ILE A 230 24.09 -20.86 3.80
C ILE A 230 25.60 -20.78 3.98
N ASN A 231 26.18 -21.84 4.53
CA ASN A 231 27.60 -21.93 4.83
C ASN A 231 28.30 -22.91 3.89
N TRP A 232 29.36 -22.46 3.23
CA TRP A 232 30.32 -23.32 2.52
C TRP A 232 31.75 -22.86 2.77
N ASN A 233 32.47 -23.58 3.63
CA ASN A 233 33.86 -23.27 4.02
C ASN A 233 34.06 -21.91 4.72
N TYR A 234 33.08 -21.51 5.55
CA TYR A 234 33.11 -20.27 6.33
C TYR A 234 33.24 -20.52 7.84
N GLY A 235 33.88 -21.62 8.27
CA GLY A 235 34.01 -22.00 9.68
C GLY A 235 34.59 -20.88 10.56
N ARG A 236 35.47 -20.06 9.99
CA ARG A 236 36.07 -18.89 10.67
C ARG A 236 35.06 -17.78 11.04
N TYR A 237 33.91 -17.68 10.37
CA TYR A 237 32.99 -16.55 10.50
C TYR A 237 31.57 -16.97 10.93
N VAL A 238 31.12 -18.15 10.52
CA VAL A 238 29.73 -18.60 10.72
C VAL A 238 29.29 -18.61 12.19
N GLY A 239 30.21 -18.85 13.13
CA GLY A 239 29.92 -18.74 14.56
C GLY A 239 29.44 -17.33 14.96
N ALA A 240 30.11 -16.28 14.47
CA ALA A 240 29.72 -14.90 14.73
C ALA A 240 28.38 -14.54 14.08
N THR A 241 28.11 -15.06 12.88
CA THR A 241 26.82 -14.93 12.18
C THR A 241 25.69 -15.54 13.02
N ILE A 242 25.85 -16.79 13.44
CA ILE A 242 24.87 -17.51 14.28
C ILE A 242 24.62 -16.75 15.59
N ASP A 243 25.70 -16.29 16.24
CA ASP A 243 25.59 -15.55 17.49
C ASP A 243 24.84 -14.21 17.31
N SER A 244 25.00 -13.54 16.15
CA SER A 244 24.26 -12.31 15.84
C SER A 244 22.76 -12.53 15.64
N ILE A 245 22.38 -13.68 15.07
CA ILE A 245 20.99 -14.10 14.93
C ILE A 245 20.41 -14.48 16.30
N ARG A 246 21.20 -15.18 17.14
CA ARG A 246 20.80 -15.58 18.49
C ARG A 246 20.45 -14.39 19.39
N ARG A 247 21.16 -13.26 19.20
CA ARG A 247 20.98 -12.00 19.94
C ARG A 247 19.84 -11.10 19.45
N GLN A 248 19.10 -11.50 18.42
CA GLN A 248 17.98 -10.68 17.93
C GLN A 248 16.99 -10.37 19.06
N ASP A 249 16.59 -9.10 19.17
CA ASP A 249 15.60 -8.61 20.13
C ASP A 249 14.17 -9.09 19.78
N TYR A 250 13.99 -9.60 18.57
CA TYR A 250 12.75 -10.16 18.10
C TYR A 250 12.61 -11.62 18.59
N PRO A 251 11.58 -11.96 19.38
CA PRO A 251 11.55 -13.24 20.07
C PRO A 251 11.06 -14.42 19.21
N HIS A 252 10.33 -14.16 18.12
CA HIS A 252 9.64 -15.20 17.36
C HIS A 252 10.32 -15.47 16.01
N PHE A 253 11.42 -16.19 16.06
CA PHE A 253 12.15 -16.60 14.87
C PHE A 253 12.56 -18.07 14.91
N GLU A 254 12.86 -18.59 13.73
CA GLU A 254 13.64 -19.79 13.51
C GLU A 254 14.87 -19.45 12.65
N CYS A 255 15.91 -20.27 12.74
CA CYS A 255 17.10 -20.15 11.90
C CYS A 255 17.47 -21.52 11.34
N ILE A 256 17.58 -21.60 10.01
CA ILE A 256 18.08 -22.78 9.31
C ILE A 256 19.53 -22.48 8.89
N VAL A 257 20.48 -23.21 9.47
CA VAL A 257 21.89 -23.15 9.08
C VAL A 257 22.18 -24.33 8.17
N ILE A 258 22.45 -24.05 6.90
CA ILE A 258 22.76 -25.05 5.89
C ILE A 258 24.27 -25.16 5.75
N ASN A 259 24.84 -26.28 6.20
CA ASN A 259 26.20 -26.65 5.84
C ASN A 259 26.19 -27.28 4.44
N ASN A 260 26.50 -26.47 3.43
CA ASN A 260 26.38 -26.80 2.00
C ASN A 260 27.61 -27.56 1.48
N GLY A 261 27.90 -28.71 2.09
CA GLY A 261 29.04 -29.56 1.69
C GLY A 261 30.40 -28.94 1.99
N SER A 262 30.57 -28.31 3.16
CA SER A 262 31.87 -27.76 3.59
C SER A 262 32.90 -28.88 3.84
N THR A 263 34.17 -28.54 3.62
CA THR A 263 35.34 -29.40 3.80
C THR A 263 36.28 -28.91 4.92
N ASP A 264 35.99 -27.76 5.52
CA ASP A 264 36.69 -27.21 6.69
C ASP A 264 36.01 -27.64 8.00
N ASP A 265 36.32 -26.96 9.10
CA ASP A 265 35.76 -27.18 10.43
C ASP A 265 34.35 -26.58 10.63
N SER A 266 33.69 -26.06 9.57
CA SER A 266 32.37 -25.43 9.66
C SER A 266 31.34 -26.29 10.38
N ALA A 267 31.32 -27.61 10.15
CA ALA A 267 30.34 -28.50 10.76
C ALA A 267 30.45 -28.51 12.30
N GLU A 268 31.69 -28.52 12.82
CA GLU A 268 31.96 -28.49 14.26
C GLU A 268 31.58 -27.12 14.84
N VAL A 269 32.00 -26.03 14.20
CA VAL A 269 31.69 -24.66 14.64
C VAL A 269 30.18 -24.41 14.67
N ILE A 270 29.46 -24.80 13.61
CA ILE A 270 28.00 -24.65 13.55
C ILE A 270 27.35 -25.40 14.71
N ALA A 271 27.72 -26.66 14.93
CA ALA A 271 27.15 -27.49 16.00
C ALA A 271 27.35 -26.85 17.39
N GLN A 272 28.53 -26.31 17.67
CA GLN A 272 28.83 -25.60 18.92
C GLN A 272 27.96 -24.36 19.10
N HIS A 273 27.82 -23.54 18.04
CA HIS A 273 27.10 -22.27 18.13
C HIS A 273 25.57 -22.38 18.09
N VAL A 274 25.00 -23.51 17.63
CA VAL A 274 23.55 -23.75 17.70
C VAL A 274 23.11 -24.53 18.93
N GLU A 275 24.06 -25.07 19.71
CA GLU A 275 23.76 -25.94 20.84
C GLU A 275 22.80 -25.26 21.85
N GLY A 276 21.84 -26.06 22.34
CA GLY A 276 20.90 -25.67 23.38
C GLY A 276 19.82 -24.66 22.98
N ASP A 277 19.78 -24.20 21.74
CA ASP A 277 18.78 -23.23 21.28
C ASP A 277 17.79 -23.86 20.28
N PRO A 278 16.54 -24.13 20.68
CA PRO A 278 15.57 -24.80 19.83
C PRO A 278 15.11 -23.96 18.63
N ARG A 279 15.49 -22.67 18.56
CA ARG A 279 15.21 -21.81 17.40
C ARG A 279 16.10 -22.16 16.21
N PHE A 280 17.19 -22.89 16.41
CA PHE A 280 18.16 -23.22 15.36
C PHE A 280 18.00 -24.67 14.89
N ARG A 281 18.04 -24.85 13.57
CA ARG A 281 18.11 -26.16 12.91
C ARG A 281 19.32 -26.18 11.97
N VAL A 282 20.08 -27.26 12.03
CA VAL A 282 21.24 -27.46 11.16
C VAL A 282 20.91 -28.53 10.12
N GLU A 283 21.22 -28.23 8.86
CA GLU A 283 21.01 -29.14 7.74
C GLU A 283 22.33 -29.28 6.98
N THR A 284 22.82 -30.50 6.82
CA THR A 284 24.09 -30.75 6.11
C THR A 284 23.81 -31.42 4.77
N LEU A 285 24.19 -30.75 3.69
CA LEU A 285 24.09 -31.29 2.34
C LEU A 285 25.34 -32.10 2.01
N ALA A 286 25.17 -33.23 1.32
CA ALA A 286 26.26 -34.16 1.02
C ALA A 286 27.34 -33.56 0.10
N GLN A 287 26.99 -32.54 -0.68
CA GLN A 287 27.89 -31.82 -1.57
C GLN A 287 27.45 -30.36 -1.69
N ASN A 288 28.32 -29.52 -2.23
CA ASN A 288 28.00 -28.11 -2.50
C ASN A 288 27.04 -27.99 -3.70
N HIS A 289 25.86 -27.44 -3.47
CA HIS A 289 24.84 -27.17 -4.50
C HIS A 289 24.84 -25.71 -4.99
N GLY A 290 25.85 -24.93 -4.62
CA GLY A 290 25.89 -23.48 -4.81
C GLY A 290 24.89 -22.74 -3.89
N GLN A 291 24.97 -21.42 -3.88
CA GLN A 291 24.13 -20.57 -3.02
C GLN A 291 22.65 -20.68 -3.41
N LEU A 292 22.32 -20.59 -4.70
CA LEU A 292 20.93 -20.70 -5.17
C LEU A 292 20.31 -22.08 -4.89
N GLY A 293 21.06 -23.16 -5.11
CA GLY A 293 20.57 -24.52 -4.86
C GLY A 293 20.25 -24.75 -3.38
N ALA A 294 21.14 -24.30 -2.49
CA ALA A 294 20.91 -24.34 -1.06
C ALA A 294 19.77 -23.40 -0.61
N ALA A 295 19.63 -22.23 -1.23
CA ALA A 295 18.55 -21.29 -0.94
C ALA A 295 17.17 -21.86 -1.27
N LEU A 296 17.00 -22.46 -2.46
CA LEU A 296 15.76 -23.12 -2.85
C LEU A 296 15.43 -24.29 -1.92
N TRP A 297 16.44 -25.08 -1.56
CA TRP A 297 16.28 -26.16 -0.58
C TRP A 297 15.81 -25.62 0.78
N ALA A 298 16.37 -24.50 1.24
CA ALA A 298 15.98 -23.86 2.50
C ALA A 298 14.52 -23.39 2.47
N LEU A 299 14.12 -22.76 1.36
CA LEU A 299 12.78 -22.19 1.18
C LEU A 299 11.67 -23.24 1.23
N ASP A 300 11.96 -24.48 0.85
CA ASP A 300 11.03 -25.61 1.01
C ASP A 300 10.87 -26.07 2.48
N LYS A 301 11.69 -25.53 3.39
CA LYS A 301 11.79 -25.98 4.79
C LYS A 301 11.51 -24.90 5.82
N VAL A 302 11.47 -23.63 5.42
CA VAL A 302 11.10 -22.52 6.32
C VAL A 302 9.61 -22.57 6.65
N ASN A 303 9.27 -22.15 7.86
CA ASN A 303 7.90 -22.05 8.37
C ASN A 303 7.44 -20.59 8.51
N GLY A 304 8.37 -19.63 8.48
CA GLY A 304 8.10 -18.21 8.68
C GLY A 304 7.44 -17.55 7.48
N GLY A 305 6.57 -16.58 7.76
CA GLY A 305 5.96 -15.71 6.74
C GLY A 305 6.91 -14.63 6.23
N PHE A 306 8.00 -14.38 6.96
CA PHE A 306 9.10 -13.48 6.57
C PHE A 306 10.38 -14.28 6.53
N VAL A 307 11.11 -14.19 5.42
CA VAL A 307 12.37 -14.90 5.22
C VAL A 307 13.47 -13.88 4.97
N THR A 308 14.63 -14.08 5.59
CA THR A 308 15.83 -13.31 5.29
C THR A 308 17.02 -14.26 5.12
N PHE A 309 17.84 -13.99 4.11
CA PHE A 309 19.09 -14.68 3.87
C PHE A 309 20.21 -13.89 4.54
N VAL A 310 21.06 -14.58 5.29
CA VAL A 310 22.22 -14.00 5.96
C VAL A 310 23.43 -14.78 5.50
N ASP A 311 24.38 -14.09 4.85
CA ASP A 311 25.61 -14.73 4.41
C ASP A 311 26.45 -15.17 5.62
N ALA A 312 27.15 -16.29 5.49
CA ALA A 312 27.85 -16.96 6.60
C ALA A 312 29.09 -16.20 7.12
N ASP A 313 29.45 -15.09 6.48
CA ASP A 313 30.49 -14.14 6.86
C ASP A 313 29.97 -12.78 7.34
N ASP A 314 28.65 -12.59 7.38
CA ASP A 314 28.02 -11.34 7.83
C ASP A 314 27.45 -11.44 9.24
N VAL A 315 27.27 -10.29 9.89
CA VAL A 315 26.63 -10.16 11.21
C VAL A 315 25.48 -9.17 11.17
N LEU A 316 24.40 -9.51 11.86
CA LEU A 316 23.23 -8.63 12.00
C LEU A 316 23.34 -7.76 13.25
N PHE A 317 22.75 -6.57 13.19
CA PHE A 317 22.45 -5.78 14.39
C PHE A 317 21.35 -6.46 15.20
N ASP A 318 21.41 -6.39 16.53
CA ASP A 318 20.46 -7.06 17.44
C ASP A 318 19.00 -6.66 17.20
N ASN A 319 18.74 -5.50 16.61
CA ASN A 319 17.39 -5.00 16.31
C ASN A 319 16.96 -5.22 14.84
N TYR A 320 17.69 -5.99 14.05
CA TYR A 320 17.43 -6.15 12.62
C TYR A 320 16.00 -6.65 12.35
N ALA A 321 15.61 -7.79 12.92
CA ALA A 321 14.28 -8.36 12.65
C ALA A 321 13.15 -7.47 13.15
N SER A 322 13.24 -6.90 14.35
CA SER A 322 12.16 -6.06 14.90
C SER A 322 11.95 -4.78 14.09
N MET A 323 13.02 -4.16 13.59
CA MET A 323 12.89 -2.98 12.72
C MET A 323 12.21 -3.34 11.39
N HIS A 324 12.62 -4.43 10.73
CA HIS A 324 12.02 -4.87 9.47
C HIS A 324 10.53 -5.23 9.63
N ILE A 325 10.19 -6.00 10.67
CA ILE A 325 8.78 -6.35 10.95
C ILE A 325 7.98 -5.09 11.27
N GLN A 326 8.52 -4.17 12.08
CA GLN A 326 7.84 -2.91 12.37
C GLN A 326 7.57 -2.10 11.10
N VAL A 327 8.51 -2.04 10.15
CA VAL A 327 8.33 -1.38 8.86
C VAL A 327 7.21 -2.06 8.06
N HIS A 328 7.22 -3.39 7.93
CA HIS A 328 6.15 -4.11 7.23
C HIS A 328 4.75 -3.84 7.83
N MET A 329 4.65 -3.76 9.15
CA MET A 329 3.40 -3.42 9.84
C MET A 329 3.00 -1.94 9.69
N ALA A 330 3.98 -1.05 9.56
CA ALA A 330 3.78 0.40 9.61
C ALA A 330 3.70 1.07 8.24
N LEU A 331 4.14 0.43 7.16
CA LEU A 331 4.12 1.00 5.81
C LEU A 331 2.69 1.27 5.36
N ARG A 332 2.46 2.32 4.56
CA ARG A 332 1.13 2.61 3.98
C ARG A 332 0.69 1.56 2.96
N ARG A 333 1.67 0.96 2.28
CA ARG A 333 1.50 -0.05 1.23
C ARG A 333 2.09 -1.37 1.65
N ASN A 334 1.51 -2.47 1.18
CA ASN A 334 2.12 -3.78 1.35
C ASN A 334 3.30 -3.88 0.38
N VAL A 335 4.44 -4.37 0.87
CA VAL A 335 5.66 -4.55 0.06
C VAL A 335 6.08 -6.01 0.12
N GLY A 336 6.62 -6.53 -0.98
CA GLY A 336 7.10 -7.90 -1.04
C GLY A 336 8.43 -8.13 -0.31
N PHE A 337 9.22 -7.07 -0.13
CA PHE A 337 10.54 -7.13 0.48
C PHE A 337 10.92 -5.77 1.09
N THR A 338 11.76 -5.80 2.13
CA THR A 338 12.38 -4.61 2.73
C THR A 338 13.89 -4.84 2.84
N SER A 339 14.68 -3.78 2.66
CA SER A 339 16.13 -3.81 2.80
C SER A 339 16.60 -2.66 3.70
N ALA A 340 17.73 -2.84 4.35
CA ALA A 340 18.40 -1.85 5.18
C ALA A 340 19.79 -1.54 4.61
N ASN A 341 20.37 -0.43 5.09
CA ASN A 341 21.76 -0.11 4.77
C ASN A 341 22.71 -1.09 5.48
N VAL A 342 23.91 -1.28 4.93
CA VAL A 342 24.95 -2.14 5.53
C VAL A 342 26.16 -1.31 5.96
N ALA A 343 26.84 -1.79 6.99
CA ALA A 343 28.17 -1.32 7.36
C ALA A 343 29.19 -2.36 6.87
N GLU A 344 30.17 -1.91 6.08
CA GLU A 344 31.23 -2.81 5.59
C GLU A 344 32.30 -2.96 6.66
N MET A 345 32.82 -4.18 6.80
CA MET A 345 33.91 -4.51 7.70
C MET A 345 34.96 -5.35 6.98
N ASP A 346 36.21 -5.28 7.45
CA ASP A 346 37.24 -6.20 7.01
C ASP A 346 37.14 -7.56 7.70
N SER A 347 37.99 -8.51 7.28
CA SER A 347 38.04 -9.87 7.82
C SER A 347 38.47 -9.98 9.28
N THR A 348 38.82 -8.86 9.94
CA THR A 348 39.13 -8.79 11.37
C THR A 348 37.99 -8.17 12.19
N GLY A 349 36.90 -7.76 11.54
CA GLY A 349 35.77 -7.08 12.19
C GLY A 349 35.95 -5.57 12.31
N LYS A 350 36.99 -4.98 11.70
CA LYS A 350 37.16 -3.54 11.71
C LYS A 350 36.24 -2.90 10.67
N THR A 351 35.37 -2.00 11.11
CA THR A 351 34.49 -1.23 10.21
C THR A 351 35.31 -0.39 9.22
N LEU A 352 34.97 -0.50 7.94
CA LEU A 352 35.56 0.25 6.84
C LEU A 352 34.68 1.45 6.45
N THR A 353 33.37 1.24 6.32
CA THR A 353 32.37 2.28 6.07
C THR A 353 31.04 1.95 6.74
N ALA A 354 30.28 2.98 7.11
CA ALA A 354 28.96 2.86 7.72
C ALA A 354 27.82 3.22 6.75
N SER A 355 28.11 3.37 5.45
CA SER A 355 27.10 3.68 4.45
C SER A 355 27.42 2.99 3.13
N TYR A 356 26.57 2.05 2.73
CA TYR A 356 26.58 1.47 1.39
C TYR A 356 25.97 2.48 0.40
N SER A 357 26.83 3.12 -0.39
CA SER A 357 26.47 4.24 -1.27
C SER A 357 25.64 3.85 -2.50
N GLN A 358 25.37 2.55 -2.73
CA GLN A 358 24.70 2.08 -3.94
C GLN A 358 23.18 2.02 -3.85
N LEU A 359 22.60 1.96 -2.65
CA LEU A 359 21.15 2.04 -2.48
C LEU A 359 20.73 3.49 -2.70
N ARG A 360 20.44 3.86 -3.96
CA ARG A 360 19.92 5.19 -4.34
C ARG A 360 18.49 5.39 -3.79
N LEU A 361 18.34 5.50 -2.47
CA LEU A 361 17.06 5.65 -1.77
C LEU A 361 16.44 7.04 -1.95
N ASN A 362 17.21 8.01 -2.47
CA ASN A 362 16.75 9.36 -2.76
C ASN A 362 16.20 9.48 -4.19
N MET A 363 15.23 8.64 -4.54
CA MET A 363 14.51 8.74 -5.82
C MET A 363 13.43 9.84 -5.71
N PRO A 364 13.27 10.71 -6.71
CA PRO A 364 12.30 11.82 -6.67
C PRO A 364 10.85 11.39 -6.44
N ASP A 365 10.50 10.16 -6.83
CA ASP A 365 9.15 9.60 -6.76
C ASP A 365 8.99 8.51 -5.69
N ALA A 366 9.99 8.33 -4.81
CA ALA A 366 9.86 7.43 -3.67
C ALA A 366 8.86 8.00 -2.66
N LYS A 367 7.88 7.18 -2.25
CA LYS A 367 6.96 7.54 -1.16
C LYS A 367 7.70 7.35 0.17
N ARG A 368 7.83 8.41 0.96
CA ARG A 368 8.52 8.37 2.26
C ARG A 368 7.54 8.26 3.42
N GLY A 369 8.05 7.77 4.53
CA GLY A 369 7.31 7.72 5.77
C GLY A 369 6.57 6.41 5.96
N LEU A 370 6.30 6.17 7.23
CA LEU A 370 5.39 5.17 7.74
C LEU A 370 4.02 5.83 8.02
N ARG A 371 3.07 5.02 8.49
CA ARG A 371 1.80 5.50 9.04
C ARG A 371 2.05 6.23 10.37
N GLY A 372 1.11 7.08 10.79
CA GLY A 372 1.24 7.80 12.06
C GLY A 372 1.33 6.86 13.26
N GLU A 373 2.17 7.20 14.24
CA GLU A 373 2.47 6.35 15.41
C GLU A 373 1.21 5.91 16.18
N GLN A 374 0.15 6.72 16.16
CA GLN A 374 -1.13 6.44 16.83
C GLN A 374 -1.99 5.37 16.13
N THR A 375 -1.66 5.04 14.88
CA THR A 375 -2.49 4.21 13.99
C THR A 375 -1.89 2.84 13.70
N VAL A 376 -0.73 2.53 14.29
CA VAL A 376 0.07 1.34 13.99
C VAL A 376 0.29 0.53 15.25
N LEU A 377 0.15 -0.79 15.14
CA LEU A 377 0.56 -1.70 16.20
C LEU A 377 2.09 -1.66 16.35
N ARG A 378 2.56 -1.37 17.56
CA ARG A 378 3.97 -1.17 17.88
C ARG A 378 4.55 -2.42 18.51
N LEU A 379 5.70 -2.88 18.00
CA LEU A 379 6.46 -3.92 18.69
C LEU A 379 7.04 -3.33 20.00
N PRO A 380 6.95 -4.03 21.14
CA PRO A 380 7.47 -3.53 22.42
C PRO A 380 8.97 -3.18 22.40
N THR A 381 9.75 -3.84 21.54
CA THR A 381 11.18 -3.61 21.37
C THR A 381 11.52 -2.36 20.59
N VAL A 382 10.54 -1.76 19.90
CA VAL A 382 10.74 -0.55 19.10
C VAL A 382 10.28 0.65 19.91
N SER A 383 11.21 1.43 20.43
CA SER A 383 10.92 2.68 21.14
C SER A 383 10.30 3.77 20.22
N PRO A 384 9.59 4.77 20.78
CA PRO A 384 9.08 5.90 20.00
C PRO A 384 10.14 6.66 19.20
N SER A 385 11.36 6.79 19.74
CA SER A 385 12.46 7.43 19.02
C SER A 385 12.93 6.60 17.84
N GLN A 386 13.04 5.27 17.98
CA GLN A 386 13.35 4.37 16.87
C GLN A 386 12.27 4.42 15.79
N TYR A 387 10.99 4.51 16.16
CA TYR A 387 9.93 4.65 15.15
C TYR A 387 10.01 5.94 14.36
N ARG A 388 10.25 7.07 15.02
CA ARG A 388 10.45 8.34 14.33
C ARG A 388 11.66 8.29 13.38
N LEU A 389 12.71 7.56 13.76
CA LEU A 389 13.85 7.30 12.86
C LEU A 389 13.44 6.43 11.67
N LEU A 390 12.69 5.34 11.88
CA LEU A 390 12.18 4.51 10.79
C LEU A 390 11.27 5.31 9.86
N ASP A 391 10.34 6.09 10.40
CA ASP A 391 9.44 6.97 9.65
C ASP A 391 10.24 7.95 8.77
N ALA A 392 11.21 8.66 9.35
CA ALA A 392 12.03 9.62 8.61
C ALA A 392 12.91 8.98 7.52
N ASN A 393 13.35 7.73 7.71
CA ASN A 393 14.35 7.09 6.86
C ASN A 393 13.80 5.98 5.94
N THR A 394 12.52 5.63 6.06
CA THR A 394 11.89 4.62 5.20
C THR A 394 11.39 5.27 3.91
N ALA A 395 11.75 4.66 2.78
CA ALA A 395 11.26 5.01 1.46
C ALA A 395 10.73 3.76 0.76
N THR A 396 9.51 3.85 0.21
CA THR A 396 8.92 2.81 -0.63
C THR A 396 9.22 3.13 -2.09
N ILE A 397 9.81 2.17 -2.78
CA ILE A 397 10.17 2.30 -4.19
C ILE A 397 8.97 1.86 -5.03
N PRO A 398 8.48 2.71 -5.95
CA PRO A 398 7.42 2.33 -6.87
C PRO A 398 7.78 1.10 -7.71
N ARG A 399 6.83 0.16 -7.86
CA ARG A 399 6.98 -1.08 -8.64
C ARG A 399 7.43 -0.90 -10.11
N ARG A 400 7.22 0.28 -10.68
CA ARG A 400 7.66 0.64 -12.04
C ARG A 400 9.17 0.82 -12.17
N HIS A 401 9.89 0.98 -11.06
CA HIS A 401 11.35 1.02 -11.07
C HIS A 401 11.90 -0.39 -11.16
N ILE A 402 12.34 -0.73 -12.36
CA ILE A 402 13.02 -1.98 -12.70
C ILE A 402 14.55 -1.80 -12.60
N GLY A 403 15.29 -2.90 -12.46
CA GLY A 403 16.76 -2.85 -12.36
C GLY A 403 17.27 -2.38 -11.00
N TRP A 404 16.45 -2.54 -9.95
CA TRP A 404 16.95 -2.47 -8.59
C TRP A 404 17.93 -3.63 -8.37
N LEU A 405 19.03 -3.41 -7.64
CA LEU A 405 20.10 -4.42 -7.48
C LEU A 405 19.60 -5.80 -6.98
N TRP A 406 18.39 -5.85 -6.43
CA TRP A 406 17.78 -7.01 -5.79
C TRP A 406 16.38 -7.35 -6.33
N ALA A 407 15.93 -6.75 -7.46
CA ALA A 407 14.59 -6.92 -8.03
C ALA A 407 14.59 -7.65 -9.38
#